data_AF-A0A7K3Y8P6-F1
#
_entry.id   AF-A0A7K3Y8P6-F1
#
_cell.length_a   1.000
_cell.length_b   1.000
_cell.length_c   1.000
_cell.angle_alpha   90.00
_cell.angle_beta   90.00
_cell.angle_gamma   90.00
#
_symmetry.space_group_name_H-M   'P 1'
#
loop_
_entity.id
_entity.type
_entity.pdbx_description
1 polymer ?
#
loop_
_entity_poly.entity_id
_entity_poly.type
_entity_poly.pdbx_seq_one_letter_code
_entity_poly.pdbx_strand_id
1 'polypeptide(L)'
;MLESLEGGGRCARYSFICTAPAATVAVTSDGGVTVSGDPRIHEIAGDIEAADAIDAIRSFMGRFEAVPALLPPFSGGLVGYFSYDLVSSIYPAALPGAVEEPVARFMLALDCLALDHQSGRLAVIRNLLITDGDDAEEEYARAADAIADGAARIRVLPPVR
;
A
#
# COMPACT_ATOMS: atom_id res chain seq x y z
N MET A 1 -7.25 -1.31 -8.41
CA MET A 1 -7.45 0.02 -9.01
C MET A 1 -8.35 0.80 -8.06
N LEU A 2 -7.92 1.97 -7.60
CA LEU A 2 -8.74 2.86 -6.79
C LEU A 2 -9.23 4.02 -7.67
N GLU A 3 -10.54 4.15 -7.77
CA GLU A 3 -11.21 5.23 -8.48
C GLU A 3 -12.11 5.95 -7.48
N SER A 4 -12.00 7.28 -7.45
CA SER A 4 -12.89 8.12 -6.65
C SER A 4 -13.91 8.75 -7.59
N LEU A 5 -15.18 8.77 -7.18
CA LEU A 5 -16.24 9.50 -7.85
C LEU A 5 -16.71 10.57 -6.87
N GLU A 6 -16.50 11.84 -7.21
CA GLU A 6 -17.09 12.94 -6.44
C GLU A 6 -18.56 13.09 -6.85
N GLY A 7 -19.47 13.09 -5.87
CA GLY A 7 -20.90 13.29 -6.10
C GLY A 7 -21.14 14.58 -6.89
N GLY A 8 -21.90 14.48 -7.99
CA GLY A 8 -22.21 15.61 -8.88
C GLY A 8 -21.67 15.49 -10.32
N GLY A 9 -21.13 14.34 -10.72
CA GLY A 9 -20.74 14.08 -12.11
C GLY A 9 -19.36 14.60 -12.51
N ARG A 10 -18.53 15.00 -11.54
CA ARG A 10 -17.11 15.32 -11.78
C ARG A 10 -16.27 14.07 -11.51
N CYS A 11 -15.53 13.63 -12.53
CA CYS A 11 -14.52 12.60 -12.36
C CYS A 11 -13.47 13.09 -11.35
N ALA A 12 -13.06 12.25 -10.39
CA ALA A 12 -11.97 12.62 -9.50
C ALA A 12 -10.70 12.87 -10.33
N ARG A 13 -9.88 13.83 -9.90
CA ARG A 13 -8.69 14.23 -10.66
C ARG A 13 -7.72 13.07 -10.91
N TYR A 14 -7.61 12.14 -9.97
CA TYR A 14 -6.64 11.06 -10.01
C TYR A 14 -7.27 9.67 -10.01
N SER A 15 -6.68 8.76 -10.79
CA SER A 15 -6.81 7.31 -10.60
C SER A 15 -5.47 6.72 -10.21
N PHE A 16 -5.48 5.78 -9.26
CA PHE A 16 -4.28 5.11 -8.77
C PHE A 16 -4.29 3.62 -9.12
N ILE A 17 -3.18 3.16 -9.70
CA ILE A 17 -2.95 1.77 -10.08
C ILE A 17 -1.66 1.32 -9.40
N CYS A 18 -1.78 0.41 -8.44
CA CYS A 18 -0.62 -0.23 -7.83
C CYS A 18 -0.78 -1.73 -8.03
N THR A 19 0.22 -2.35 -8.66
CA THR A 19 0.23 -3.75 -9.07
C THR A 19 1.59 -4.32 -8.71
N ALA A 20 1.65 -5.59 -8.28
CA ALA A 20 2.82 -6.20 -7.66
C ALA A 20 3.12 -5.61 -6.27
N PRO A 21 2.40 -6.05 -5.23
CA PRO A 21 2.62 -5.55 -3.88
C PRO A 21 4.01 -5.96 -3.38
N ALA A 22 4.70 -5.06 -2.69
CA ALA A 22 5.99 -5.38 -2.08
C ALA A 22 5.81 -6.37 -0.93
N ALA A 23 4.71 -6.24 -0.19
CA ALA A 23 4.27 -7.21 0.80
C ALA A 23 2.75 -7.27 0.89
N THR A 24 2.23 -8.39 1.42
CA THR A 24 0.85 -8.52 1.88
C THR A 24 0.85 -8.65 3.39
N VAL A 25 0.02 -7.84 4.05
CA VAL A 25 -0.17 -7.79 5.50
C VAL A 25 -1.57 -8.29 5.80
N ALA A 26 -1.68 -9.32 6.64
CA ALA A 26 -2.95 -9.82 7.17
C ALA A 26 -2.96 -9.65 8.70
N VAL A 27 -4.09 -9.19 9.24
CA VAL A 27 -4.23 -8.88 10.66
C VAL A 27 -5.44 -9.61 11.23
N THR A 28 -5.24 -10.31 12.34
CA THR A 28 -6.28 -11.05 13.05
C THR A 28 -7.00 -10.18 14.08
N SER A 29 -8.20 -10.58 14.51
CA SER A 29 -9.01 -9.81 15.46
C SER A 29 -8.35 -9.60 16.83
N ASP A 30 -7.43 -10.47 17.22
CA ASP A 30 -6.63 -10.38 18.45
C ASP A 30 -5.32 -9.60 18.29
N GLY A 31 -5.10 -8.96 17.13
CA GLY A 31 -3.92 -8.13 16.87
C GLY A 31 -2.72 -8.86 16.28
N GLY A 32 -2.83 -10.15 15.98
CA GLY A 32 -1.78 -10.89 15.28
C GLY A 32 -1.52 -10.35 13.87
N VAL A 33 -0.25 -10.20 13.50
CA VAL A 33 0.17 -9.69 12.17
C VAL A 33 0.94 -10.77 11.42
N THR A 34 0.54 -11.03 10.17
CA THR A 34 1.30 -11.87 9.24
C THR A 34 1.71 -11.05 8.02
N VAL A 35 3.01 -11.07 7.71
CA VAL A 35 3.61 -10.36 6.57
C VAL A 35 4.26 -11.35 5.62
N SER A 36 3.93 -11.26 4.34
CA SER A 36 4.49 -12.07 3.24
C SER A 36 4.94 -11.18 2.09
N GLY A 37 5.92 -11.61 1.29
CA GLY A 37 6.46 -10.82 0.18
C GLY A 37 7.96 -10.58 0.34
N ASP A 38 8.40 -9.32 0.18
CA ASP A 38 9.79 -8.89 0.36
C ASP A 38 10.29 -9.27 1.78
N PRO A 39 11.37 -10.07 1.89
CA PRO A 39 11.94 -10.46 3.18
C PRO A 39 12.36 -9.28 4.06
N ARG A 40 12.81 -8.17 3.47
CA ARG A 40 13.20 -6.96 4.23
C ARG A 40 12.00 -6.36 4.95
N ILE A 41 10.83 -6.39 4.31
CA ILE A 41 9.59 -5.87 4.92
C ILE A 41 9.13 -6.81 6.04
N HIS A 42 9.32 -8.12 5.88
CA HIS A 42 9.07 -9.09 6.95
C HIS A 42 9.98 -8.83 8.16
N GLU A 43 11.27 -8.54 7.93
CA GLU A 43 12.23 -8.19 8.98
C GLU A 43 11.87 -6.88 9.69
N ILE A 44 11.52 -5.83 8.94
CA ILE A 44 11.07 -4.54 9.50
C ILE A 44 9.79 -4.69 10.34
N ALA A 45 8.87 -5.54 9.90
CA ALA A 45 7.67 -5.86 10.66
C ALA A 45 8.05 -6.47 12.02
N GLY A 46 9.01 -7.40 12.02
CA GLY A 46 9.46 -8.11 13.21
C GLY A 46 8.29 -8.71 14.01
N ASP A 47 8.47 -8.83 15.32
CA ASP A 47 7.39 -9.17 16.21
C ASP A 47 6.60 -7.90 16.56
N ILE A 48 5.28 -7.98 16.37
CA ILE A 48 4.34 -6.92 16.74
C ILE A 48 3.46 -7.46 17.86
N GLU A 49 3.65 -6.90 19.05
CA GLU A 49 2.70 -7.05 20.14
C GLU A 49 1.68 -5.91 20.02
N ALA A 50 0.41 -6.26 19.88
CA ALA A 50 -0.69 -5.31 19.72
C ALA A 50 -1.87 -5.71 20.58
N ALA A 51 -2.59 -4.70 21.10
CA ALA A 51 -3.76 -4.96 21.93
C ALA A 51 -5.00 -5.36 21.12
N ASP A 52 -5.09 -4.89 19.87
CA ASP A 52 -6.19 -5.12 18.94
C ASP A 52 -5.72 -4.97 17.48
N ALA A 53 -6.59 -5.23 16.52
CA ALA A 53 -6.30 -5.18 15.09
C ALA A 53 -5.94 -3.77 14.59
N ILE A 54 -6.50 -2.71 15.20
CA ILE A 54 -6.17 -1.33 14.82
C ILE A 54 -4.79 -0.96 15.35
N ASP A 55 -4.48 -1.34 16.58
CA ASP A 55 -3.16 -1.17 17.18
C ASP A 55 -2.07 -1.93 16.41
N ALA A 56 -2.39 -3.14 15.93
CA ALA A 56 -1.51 -3.94 15.09
C ALA A 56 -1.14 -3.23 13.78
N ILE A 57 -2.12 -2.65 13.09
CA ILE A 57 -1.91 -1.91 11.84
C ILE A 57 -1.14 -0.62 12.08
N ARG A 58 -1.46 0.10 13.17
CA ARG A 58 -0.72 1.30 13.58
C ARG A 58 0.73 0.98 13.90
N SER A 59 0.97 -0.09 14.64
CA SER A 59 2.30 -0.55 15.02
C SER A 59 3.11 -0.97 13.81
N PHE A 60 2.51 -1.71 12.86
CA PHE A 60 3.15 -2.05 11.59
C PHE A 60 3.50 -0.79 10.77
N MET A 61 2.55 0.13 10.60
CA MET A 61 2.80 1.38 9.86
C MET A 61 3.83 2.28 10.54
N GLY A 62 3.90 2.25 11.87
CA GLY A 62 4.88 2.99 12.65
C GLY A 62 6.33 2.52 12.46
N ARG A 63 6.55 1.37 11.80
CA ARG A 63 7.89 0.90 11.41
C ARG A 63 8.44 1.60 10.16
N PHE A 64 7.63 2.41 9.47
CA PHE A 64 8.02 3.11 8.26
C PHE A 64 7.97 4.62 8.47
N GLU A 65 8.98 5.31 7.97
CA GLU A 65 9.00 6.77 7.89
C GLU A 65 8.95 7.21 6.42
N ALA A 66 7.92 7.98 6.07
CA ALA A 66 7.75 8.52 4.73
C ALA A 66 8.39 9.92 4.63
N VAL A 67 9.28 10.10 3.65
CA VAL A 67 9.89 11.41 3.37
C VAL A 67 8.91 12.29 2.58
N PRO A 68 8.61 13.52 3.02
CA PRO A 68 7.74 14.43 2.29
C PRO A 68 8.30 14.78 0.91
N ALA A 69 7.45 14.67 -0.12
CA ALA A 69 7.79 15.04 -1.49
C ALA A 69 6.59 15.64 -2.22
N LEU A 70 6.84 16.41 -3.28
CA LEU A 70 5.79 16.96 -4.15
C LEU A 70 5.24 15.88 -5.09
N LEU A 71 4.45 14.97 -4.54
CA LEU A 71 3.84 13.84 -5.25
C LEU A 71 2.30 13.96 -5.33
N PRO A 72 1.63 13.16 -6.18
CA PRO A 72 0.18 13.01 -6.13
C PRO A 72 -0.32 12.60 -4.73
N PRO A 73 -1.60 12.81 -4.40
CA PRO A 73 -2.15 12.58 -3.06
C PRO A 73 -1.92 11.18 -2.49
N PHE A 74 -1.78 10.18 -3.37
CA PHE A 74 -1.36 8.84 -3.01
C PHE A 74 -0.14 8.46 -3.83
N SER A 75 0.97 8.19 -3.14
CA SER A 75 2.24 7.79 -3.75
C SER A 75 2.68 6.38 -3.35
N GLY A 76 2.04 5.76 -2.36
CA GLY A 76 2.36 4.43 -1.84
C GLY A 76 1.80 4.23 -0.43
N GLY A 77 1.91 3.00 0.08
CA GLY A 77 1.44 2.62 1.43
C GLY A 77 0.49 1.40 1.42
N LEU A 78 -0.21 1.20 2.53
CA LEU A 78 -1.18 0.10 2.66
C LEU A 78 -2.45 0.39 1.87
N VAL A 79 -2.83 -0.55 1.02
CA VAL A 79 -4.07 -0.54 0.25
C VAL A 79 -4.77 -1.88 0.40
N GLY A 80 -6.03 -1.90 0.75
CA GLY A 80 -6.73 -3.14 1.05
C GLY A 80 -8.07 -2.89 1.69
N TYR A 81 -8.45 -3.77 2.61
CA TYR A 81 -9.74 -3.69 3.28
C TYR A 81 -9.64 -4.01 4.76
N PHE A 82 -10.62 -3.47 5.48
CA PHE A 82 -11.05 -3.92 6.79
C PHE A 82 -12.33 -4.73 6.61
N SER A 83 -12.40 -5.90 7.23
CA SER A 83 -13.64 -6.68 7.24
C SER A 83 -14.63 -6.04 8.22
N TYR A 84 -15.91 -6.41 8.09
CA TYR A 84 -16.93 -6.01 9.06
C TYR A 84 -16.57 -6.49 10.47
N ASP A 85 -16.02 -7.70 10.59
CA ASP A 85 -15.71 -8.33 11.87
C ASP A 85 -14.56 -7.66 12.63
N LEU A 86 -13.82 -6.74 12.01
CA LEU A 86 -12.85 -5.90 12.73
C LEU A 86 -13.50 -5.18 13.92
N VAL A 87 -14.80 -4.87 13.88
CA VAL A 87 -15.50 -4.23 15.00
C VAL A 87 -15.41 -5.05 16.30
N SER A 88 -15.32 -6.39 16.21
CA SER A 88 -15.15 -7.27 17.37
C SER A 88 -13.83 -7.05 18.11
N SER A 89 -12.81 -6.56 17.41
CA SER A 89 -11.47 -6.29 17.93
C SER A 89 -11.45 -5.04 18.83
N ILE A 90 -12.20 -4.01 18.46
CA ILE A 90 -12.21 -2.71 19.16
C ILE A 90 -13.40 -2.52 20.09
N TYR A 91 -14.46 -3.31 19.92
CA TYR A 91 -15.66 -3.23 20.72
C TYR A 91 -16.03 -4.62 21.24
N PRO A 92 -16.06 -4.84 22.56
CA PRO A 92 -16.41 -6.13 23.15
C PRO A 92 -17.93 -6.38 23.07
N ALA A 93 -18.44 -6.51 21.86
CA ALA A 93 -19.79 -6.99 21.61
C ALA A 93 -19.73 -8.48 21.26
N ALA A 94 -20.65 -9.25 21.83
CA ALA A 94 -20.94 -10.58 21.31
C ALA A 94 -21.55 -10.43 19.91
N LEU A 95 -20.73 -10.57 18.88
CA LEU A 95 -21.23 -10.66 17.51
C LEU A 95 -21.90 -12.04 17.32
N PRO A 96 -23.09 -12.09 16.69
CA PRO A 96 -23.71 -13.36 16.37
C PRO A 96 -22.90 -14.05 15.25
N GLY A 97 -22.23 -15.15 15.58
CA GLY A 97 -21.45 -15.94 14.63
C GLY A 97 -19.98 -16.09 15.02
N ALA A 98 -19.22 -16.81 14.18
CA ALA A 98 -17.77 -16.87 14.29
C ALA A 98 -17.16 -15.68 13.53
N VAL A 99 -16.09 -15.10 14.08
CA VAL A 99 -15.29 -14.05 13.42
C VAL A 99 -14.60 -14.65 12.19
N GLU A 100 -14.76 -14.01 11.03
CA GLU A 100 -14.03 -14.37 9.82
C GLU A 100 -12.66 -13.71 9.81
N GLU A 101 -11.62 -14.54 9.77
CA GLU A 101 -10.22 -14.10 9.76
C GLU A 101 -9.59 -14.14 8.35
N PRO A 102 -8.65 -13.23 8.03
CA PRO A 102 -8.21 -12.10 8.83
C PRO A 102 -9.22 -10.95 8.78
N VAL A 103 -9.36 -10.21 9.88
CA VAL A 103 -10.22 -9.02 9.94
C VAL A 103 -9.69 -7.81 9.17
N ALA A 104 -8.42 -7.83 8.74
CA ALA A 104 -7.92 -6.86 7.79
C ALA A 104 -6.85 -7.46 6.86
N ARG A 105 -6.80 -7.00 5.62
CA ARG A 105 -5.79 -7.44 4.65
C ARG A 105 -5.42 -6.30 3.71
N PHE A 106 -4.12 -6.06 3.60
CA PHE A 106 -3.55 -4.99 2.80
C PHE A 106 -2.40 -5.49 1.94
N MET A 107 -2.26 -4.89 0.76
CA MET A 107 -0.99 -4.81 0.07
C MET A 107 -0.22 -3.57 0.53
N LEU A 108 1.08 -3.73 0.75
CA LEU A 108 2.01 -2.61 0.83
C LEU A 108 2.47 -2.27 -0.60
N ALA A 109 1.91 -1.19 -1.13
CA ALA A 109 2.19 -0.70 -2.47
C ALA A 109 3.36 0.29 -2.43
N LEU A 110 4.52 -0.13 -2.94
CA LEU A 110 5.66 0.76 -3.16
C LEU A 110 5.72 1.27 -4.60
N ASP A 111 5.23 0.47 -5.55
CA ASP A 111 5.10 0.85 -6.96
C ASP A 111 3.67 1.26 -7.28
N CYS A 112 3.49 2.50 -7.77
CA CYS A 112 2.19 3.04 -8.11
C CYS A 112 2.24 3.91 -9.36
N LEU A 113 1.16 3.86 -10.14
CA LEU A 113 0.88 4.77 -11.23
C LEU A 113 -0.23 5.73 -10.80
N ALA A 114 -0.03 7.01 -11.01
CA ALA A 114 -1.05 8.04 -10.77
C ALA A 114 -1.40 8.73 -12.08
N LEU A 115 -2.63 8.51 -12.54
CA LEU A 115 -3.17 9.14 -13.75
C LEU A 115 -3.90 10.43 -13.35
N ASP A 116 -3.38 11.59 -13.77
CA ASP A 116 -4.03 12.89 -13.62
C ASP A 116 -4.90 13.17 -14.84
N HIS A 117 -6.22 12.98 -14.69
CA HIS A 117 -7.20 13.19 -15.75
C HIS A 117 -7.30 14.65 -16.19
N GLN A 118 -6.93 15.60 -15.33
CA GLN A 118 -7.00 17.02 -15.65
C GLN A 118 -5.83 17.46 -16.54
N SER A 119 -4.62 16.96 -16.28
CA SER A 119 -3.43 17.30 -17.07
C SER A 119 -3.12 16.30 -18.18
N GLY A 120 -3.79 15.14 -18.21
CA GLY A 120 -3.52 14.04 -19.13
C GLY A 120 -2.15 13.42 -18.92
N ARG A 121 -1.64 13.44 -17.68
CA ARG A 121 -0.29 12.96 -17.32
C ARG A 121 -0.36 11.70 -16.48
N LEU A 122 0.57 10.79 -16.71
CA LEU A 122 0.80 9.61 -15.90
C LEU A 122 2.11 9.79 -15.12
N ALA A 123 2.04 9.78 -13.79
CA ALA A 123 3.21 9.67 -12.94
C ALA A 123 3.50 8.19 -12.66
N VAL A 124 4.75 7.78 -12.84
CA VAL A 124 5.27 6.47 -12.44
C VAL A 124 6.05 6.69 -11.16
N ILE A 125 5.61 6.07 -10.06
CA ILE A 125 6.12 6.29 -8.72
C ILE A 125 6.64 4.97 -8.17
N ARG A 126 7.86 4.99 -7.64
CA ARG A 126 8.47 3.87 -6.91
C ARG A 126 9.04 4.40 -5.61
N ASN A 127 8.54 3.89 -4.50
CA ASN A 127 9.07 4.22 -3.18
C ASN A 127 10.20 3.25 -2.85
N LEU A 128 11.31 3.82 -2.38
CA LEU A 128 12.47 3.07 -1.94
C LEU A 128 12.31 2.69 -0.48
N LEU A 129 12.66 1.45 -0.16
CA LEU A 129 12.85 1.00 1.22
C LEU A 129 14.34 1.11 1.52
N ILE A 130 14.70 2.08 2.36
CA ILE A 130 16.08 2.32 2.79
C ILE A 130 16.21 1.94 4.27
N THR A 131 17.20 1.12 4.57
CA THR A 131 17.53 0.60 5.89
C THR A 131 18.99 0.88 6.23
N ASP A 132 19.37 0.71 7.49
CA ASP A 132 20.75 0.89 7.93
C ASP A 132 21.68 -0.08 7.21
N GLY A 133 22.65 0.46 6.48
CA GLY A 133 23.62 -0.31 5.70
C GLY A 133 23.36 -0.32 4.19
N ASP A 134 22.24 0.22 3.73
CA ASP A 134 21.98 0.40 2.30
C ASP A 134 22.82 1.55 1.71
N ASP A 135 23.30 1.35 0.47
CA ASP A 135 23.87 2.43 -0.34
C ASP A 135 22.73 3.18 -1.05
N ALA A 136 22.43 4.38 -0.57
CA ALA A 136 21.36 5.21 -1.12
C ALA A 136 21.55 5.57 -2.59
N GLU A 137 22.79 5.71 -3.07
CA GLU A 137 23.06 6.04 -4.47
C GLU A 137 22.77 4.84 -5.37
N GLU A 138 23.15 3.63 -4.91
CA GLU A 138 22.87 2.40 -5.64
C GLU A 138 21.37 2.07 -5.69
N GLU A 139 20.67 2.19 -4.56
CA GLU A 139 19.20 1.98 -4.51
C GLU A 139 18.47 2.99 -5.39
N TYR A 140 18.92 4.25 -5.40
CA TYR A 140 18.38 5.28 -6.28
C TYR A 140 18.58 4.93 -7.75
N ALA A 141 19.79 4.52 -8.15
CA ALA A 141 20.09 4.12 -9.52
C ALA A 141 19.20 2.94 -9.97
N ARG A 142 19.07 1.91 -9.12
CA ARG A 142 18.18 0.76 -9.38
C ARG A 142 16.71 1.18 -9.56
N ALA A 143 16.20 2.10 -8.75
CA ALA A 143 14.83 2.59 -8.93
C ALA A 143 14.65 3.45 -10.17
N ALA A 144 15.64 4.28 -10.51
CA ALA A 144 15.60 5.09 -11.74
C ALA A 144 15.51 4.20 -12.98
N ASP A 145 16.30 3.13 -13.04
CA ASP A 145 16.27 2.15 -14.13
C ASP A 145 14.91 1.42 -14.19
N ALA A 146 14.39 0.95 -13.04
CA ALA A 146 13.10 0.29 -12.98
C ALA A 146 11.93 1.20 -13.43
N ILE A 147 11.97 2.49 -13.08
CA ILE A 147 10.99 3.48 -13.55
C ILE A 147 11.11 3.67 -15.06
N ALA A 148 12.33 3.79 -15.60
CA ALA A 148 12.57 3.96 -17.03
C ALA A 148 12.04 2.76 -17.83
N ASP A 149 12.29 1.54 -17.35
CA ASP A 149 11.78 0.30 -17.94
C ASP A 149 10.25 0.23 -17.90
N GLY A 150 9.66 0.56 -16.75
CA GLY A 150 8.21 0.63 -16.59
C GLY A 150 7.57 1.63 -17.56
N ALA A 151 8.15 2.82 -17.67
CA ALA A 151 7.70 3.85 -18.61
C ALA A 151 7.84 3.41 -20.08
N ALA A 152 8.93 2.73 -20.44
CA ALA A 152 9.14 2.19 -21.78
C ALA A 152 8.07 1.16 -22.15
N ARG A 153 7.73 0.25 -21.23
CA ARG A 153 6.68 -0.76 -21.43
C ARG A 153 5.30 -0.13 -21.65
N ILE A 154 4.96 0.92 -20.90
CA ILE A 154 3.67 1.62 -21.04
C ILE A 154 3.56 2.29 -22.42
N ARG A 155 4.65 2.88 -22.93
CA ARG A 155 4.66 3.58 -24.23
C ARG A 155 4.37 2.69 -25.43
N VAL A 156 4.64 1.39 -25.32
CA VAL A 156 4.45 0.43 -26.41
C VAL A 156 3.15 -0.38 -26.28
N LEU A 157 2.32 -0.08 -25.26
CA LEU A 157 1.02 -0.73 -25.13
C LEU A 157 0.12 -0.36 -26.32
N PRO A 158 -0.47 -1.36 -27.00
CA PRO A 158 -1.40 -1.08 -28.07
C PRO A 158 -2.64 -0.36 -27.50
N PRO A 159 -3.25 0.57 -28.26
CA PRO A 159 -4.52 1.16 -27.84
C PRO A 159 -5.55 0.05 -27.65
N VAL A 160 -6.20 0.03 -26.49
CA VAL A 160 -7.30 -0.89 -26.19
C VAL A 160 -8.46 -0.52 -27.13
N ARG A 161 -8.88 -1.47 -27.96
CA ARG A 161 -10.02 -1.33 -28.87
C ARG A 161 -11.34 -1.44 -28.11
#